data_AF-A0A7M7GG20-F1
#
_entry.id   AF-A0A7M7GG20-F1
#
_cell.length_a   1.000
_cell.length_b   1.000
_cell.length_c   1.000
_cell.angle_alpha   90.00
_cell.angle_beta   90.00
_cell.angle_gamma   90.00
#
_symmetry.space_group_name_H-M   'P 1'
#
loop_
_entity.id
_entity.type
_entity.pdbx_description
1 polymer ?
#
loop_
_entity_poly.entity_id
_entity_poly.type
_entity_poly.pdbx_seq_one_letter_code
_entity_poly.pdbx_strand_id
1 'polypeptide(L)'
;MALIFGVGTGLFVLAILWALAILLCAVFSRADKLRGASFGLVFLVIIITLILVFIPREDSIPQPSDIRITDQTFIPRVLMLTLFGLFAFLSLIFMFSLHWTEPIHAKPIKSKRF
;
A
#
# COMPACT_ATOMS: atom_id res chain seq x y z
N MET A 1 -18.39 -17.14 -0.61
CA MET A 1 -17.05 -16.49 -0.55
C MET A 1 -16.88 -15.66 -1.80
N ALA A 2 -16.59 -14.37 -1.70
CA ALA A 2 -16.30 -13.56 -2.89
C ALA A 2 -14.89 -13.93 -3.39
N LEU A 3 -14.82 -14.61 -4.53
CA LEU A 3 -13.57 -14.90 -5.23
C LEU A 3 -13.37 -13.79 -6.27
N ILE A 4 -12.25 -13.09 -6.17
CA ILE A 4 -11.86 -12.08 -7.15
C ILE A 4 -10.90 -12.79 -8.10
N PHE A 5 -11.30 -13.02 -9.35
CA PHE A 5 -10.55 -13.84 -10.34
C PHE A 5 -10.23 -15.28 -9.89
N GLY A 6 -11.04 -15.89 -9.03
CA GLY A 6 -10.74 -17.22 -8.48
C GLY A 6 -9.72 -17.22 -7.34
N VAL A 7 -9.26 -16.04 -6.93
CA VAL A 7 -8.36 -15.84 -5.79
C VAL A 7 -9.17 -15.31 -4.60
N GLY A 8 -8.92 -15.85 -3.41
CA GLY A 8 -9.57 -15.40 -2.18
C GLY A 8 -9.26 -13.93 -1.89
N THR A 9 -10.26 -13.17 -1.46
CA THR A 9 -10.13 -11.74 -1.09
C THR A 9 -8.99 -11.46 -0.13
N GLY A 10 -8.63 -12.41 0.75
CA GLY A 10 -7.52 -12.29 1.68
C GLY A 10 -6.16 -12.11 0.99
N LEU A 11 -5.92 -12.77 -0.15
CA LEU A 11 -4.66 -12.62 -0.89
C LEU A 11 -4.55 -11.25 -1.54
N PHE A 12 -5.67 -10.73 -2.07
CA PHE A 12 -5.72 -9.37 -2.62
C PHE A 12 -5.39 -8.31 -1.56
N VAL A 13 -5.93 -8.47 -0.34
CA VAL A 13 -5.62 -7.58 0.80
C VAL A 13 -4.13 -7.68 1.16
N LEU A 14 -3.57 -8.89 1.21
CA LEU A 14 -2.14 -9.10 1.48
C LEU A 14 -1.26 -8.44 0.42
N ALA A 15 -1.61 -8.60 -0.86
CA ALA A 15 -0.85 -8.04 -1.97
C ALA A 15 -0.82 -6.50 -1.92
N ILE A 16 -1.95 -5.86 -1.65
CA ILE A 16 -2.04 -4.41 -1.50
C ILE A 16 -1.24 -3.95 -0.27
N LEU A 17 -1.35 -4.64 0.86
CA LEU A 17 -0.60 -4.34 2.09
C LEU A 17 0.91 -4.34 1.84
N TRP A 18 1.43 -5.38 1.19
CA TRP A 18 2.85 -5.50 0.88
C TRP A 18 3.32 -4.48 -0.16
N ALA A 19 2.50 -4.19 -1.18
CA ALA A 19 2.81 -3.16 -2.16
C ALA A 19 3.01 -1.80 -1.49
N LEU A 20 2.09 -1.40 -0.59
CA LEU A 20 2.19 -0.16 0.18
C LEU A 20 3.41 -0.15 1.10
N ALA A 21 3.71 -1.27 1.75
CA ALA A 21 4.85 -1.40 2.66
C ALA A 21 6.19 -1.18 1.96
N ILE A 22 6.41 -1.83 0.82
CA ILE A 22 7.63 -1.70 0.01
C ILE A 22 7.79 -0.25 -0.48
N LEU A 23 6.68 0.38 -0.88
CA LEU A 23 6.67 1.75 -1.34
C LEU A 23 7.09 2.74 -0.24
N LEU A 24 6.49 2.62 0.94
CA LEU A 24 6.86 3.44 2.10
C LEU A 24 8.32 3.21 2.51
N CYS A 25 8.81 1.97 2.43
CA CYS A 25 10.22 1.65 2.66
C CYS A 25 11.15 2.38 1.68
N ALA A 26 10.78 2.43 0.38
CA ALA A 26 11.55 3.15 -0.63
C ALA A 26 11.62 4.67 -0.35
N VAL A 27 10.52 5.28 0.10
CA VAL A 27 10.51 6.71 0.50
C VAL A 27 11.44 6.96 1.69
N PHE A 28 11.29 6.16 2.75
CA PHE A 28 12.08 6.34 3.96
C PHE A 28 13.58 6.06 3.74
N SER A 29 13.93 5.22 2.76
CA SER A 29 15.33 4.98 2.39
C SER A 29 16.06 6.21 1.83
N ARG A 30 15.31 7.18 1.26
CA ARG A 30 15.87 8.44 0.73
C ARG A 30 16.05 9.52 1.79
N ALA A 31 15.35 9.42 2.90
CA ALA A 31 15.53 10.31 4.04
C ALA A 31 16.64 9.77 4.94
N ASP A 32 17.87 10.29 4.82
CA ASP A 32 19.06 9.81 5.57
C ASP A 32 18.83 9.68 7.10
N LYS A 33 17.97 10.53 7.68
CA LYS A 33 17.60 10.50 9.10
C LYS A 33 16.55 9.45 9.49
N LEU A 34 15.81 8.89 8.53
CA LEU A 34 14.71 7.95 8.77
C LEU A 34 14.98 6.52 8.26
N ARG A 35 16.22 6.21 7.89
CA ARG A 35 16.61 4.89 7.37
C ARG A 35 16.25 3.73 8.31
N GLY A 36 16.25 3.97 9.63
CA GLY A 36 15.79 2.99 10.64
C GLY A 36 14.27 2.80 10.72
N ALA A 37 13.49 3.81 10.32
CA ALA A 37 12.02 3.74 10.31
C ALA A 37 11.51 2.76 9.24
N SER A 38 12.23 2.59 8.13
CA SER A 38 11.95 1.56 7.11
C SER A 38 11.91 0.16 7.71
N PHE A 39 12.84 -0.16 8.62
CA PHE A 39 12.93 -1.49 9.23
C PHE A 39 11.73 -1.75 10.16
N GLY A 40 11.35 -0.74 10.95
CA GLY A 40 10.16 -0.81 11.82
C GLY A 40 8.86 -0.98 11.03
N LEU A 41 8.74 -0.30 9.88
CA LEU A 41 7.57 -0.41 9.02
C LEU A 41 7.42 -1.82 8.40
N VAL A 42 8.51 -2.39 7.87
CA VAL A 42 8.50 -3.76 7.33
C VAL A 42 8.18 -4.77 8.43
N PHE A 43 8.75 -4.60 9.62
CA PHE A 43 8.48 -5.47 10.77
C PHE A 43 7.00 -5.44 11.18
N LEU A 44 6.39 -4.25 11.23
CA LEU A 44 4.97 -4.08 11.54
C LEU A 44 4.07 -4.79 10.51
N VAL A 45 4.39 -4.63 9.21
CA VAL A 45 3.64 -5.28 8.11
C VAL A 45 3.74 -6.80 8.21
N ILE A 46 4.91 -7.34 8.56
CA ILE A 46 5.09 -8.78 8.80
C ILE A 46 4.21 -9.24 9.96
N ILE A 47 4.16 -8.50 11.07
CA ILE A 47 3.30 -8.83 12.22
C ILE A 47 1.83 -8.86 11.82
N ILE A 48 1.34 -7.84 11.10
CA ILE A 48 -0.03 -7.80 10.60
C ILE A 48 -0.30 -9.01 9.70
N THR A 49 0.64 -9.36 8.82
CA THR A 49 0.52 -10.51 7.92
C THR A 49 0.41 -11.81 8.70
N LEU A 50 1.25 -12.00 9.73
CA LEU A 50 1.19 -13.16 10.62
C LEU A 50 -0.16 -13.24 11.33
N ILE A 51 -0.65 -12.12 11.89
CA ILE A 51 -1.98 -12.07 12.54
C ILE A 51 -3.07 -12.46 11.54
N LEU A 52 -3.03 -11.95 10.31
CA LEU A 52 -4.04 -12.24 9.29
C LEU A 52 -4.04 -13.70 8.84
N VAL A 53 -2.86 -14.33 8.81
CA VAL A 53 -2.67 -15.73 8.41
C VAL A 53 -3.04 -16.70 9.53
N PHE A 54 -2.70 -16.36 10.78
CA PHE A 54 -2.94 -17.21 11.93
C PHE A 54 -4.32 -17.03 12.57
N ILE A 55 -5.02 -15.94 12.28
CA ILE A 55 -6.43 -15.80 12.70
C ILE A 55 -7.23 -16.93 12.03
N PRO A 56 -7.85 -17.83 12.82
CA PRO A 56 -8.71 -18.87 12.28
C PRO A 56 -9.88 -18.17 11.58
N ARG A 57 -9.89 -18.30 10.25
CA ARG A 57 -10.98 -17.81 9.42
C ARG A 57 -12.17 -18.75 9.66
N GLU A 58 -13.29 -18.19 10.13
CA GLU A 58 -14.48 -18.97 10.49
C GLU A 58 -14.82 -20.02 9.42
N ASP A 59 -15.15 -21.22 9.91
CA ASP A 59 -15.62 -22.32 9.08
C ASP A 59 -16.81 -21.82 8.26
N SER A 60 -16.72 -22.05 6.95
CA SER A 60 -17.75 -21.70 6.00
C SER A 60 -18.95 -22.60 6.19
N ILE A 61 -19.74 -22.34 7.22
CA ILE A 61 -21.07 -22.91 7.37
C ILE A 61 -21.87 -22.37 6.17
N PRO A 62 -22.35 -23.24 5.27
CA PRO A 62 -23.13 -22.80 4.12
C PRO A 62 -24.47 -22.30 4.66
N GLN A 63 -24.62 -20.97 4.74
CA GLN A 63 -25.92 -20.39 5.03
C GLN A 63 -26.88 -20.70 3.87
N PRO A 64 -28.12 -21.09 4.17
CA PRO A 64 -29.11 -21.43 3.15
C PRO A 64 -29.32 -20.24 2.21
N SER A 65 -29.46 -20.55 0.93
CA SER A 65 -29.56 -19.58 -0.15
C SER A 65 -30.88 -18.82 -0.08
N ASP A 66 -30.92 -17.77 0.75
CA ASP A 66 -31.86 -16.69 0.54
C ASP A 66 -31.57 -16.05 -0.82
N ILE A 67 -32.63 -15.88 -1.61
CA ILE A 67 -32.65 -15.17 -2.89
C ILE A 67 -32.15 -13.74 -2.67
N ARG A 68 -30.83 -13.58 -2.68
CA ARG A 68 -30.16 -12.34 -2.37
C ARG A 68 -29.89 -11.62 -3.68
N ILE A 69 -30.70 -10.60 -3.96
CA ILE A 69 -30.46 -9.69 -5.09
C ILE A 69 -29.05 -9.13 -4.92
N THR A 70 -28.12 -9.60 -5.75
CA THR A 70 -26.71 -9.24 -5.70
C THR A 70 -26.37 -8.38 -6.90
N ASP A 71 -25.71 -7.26 -6.67
CA ASP A 71 -25.27 -6.37 -7.73
C ASP A 71 -24.09 -7.00 -8.48
N GLN A 72 -24.30 -7.38 -9.74
CA GLN A 72 -23.27 -7.99 -10.58
C GLN A 72 -22.14 -7.01 -10.94
N THR A 73 -22.38 -5.70 -10.82
CA THR A 73 -21.39 -4.66 -11.13
C THR A 73 -20.52 -4.26 -9.94
N PHE A 74 -20.82 -4.81 -8.76
CA PHE A 74 -20.10 -4.49 -7.52
C PHE A 74 -18.61 -4.83 -7.61
N ILE A 75 -18.28 -6.04 -8.09
CA ILE A 75 -16.91 -6.53 -8.19
C ILE A 75 -16.04 -5.65 -9.11
N PRO A 76 -16.43 -5.38 -10.38
CA PRO A 76 -15.61 -4.55 -11.26
C PRO A 76 -15.49 -3.11 -10.75
N ARG A 77 -16.52 -2.53 -10.12
CA ARG A 77 -16.43 -1.18 -9.52
C ARG A 77 -15.42 -1.12 -8.38
N VAL A 78 -15.48 -2.07 -7.45
CA VAL A 78 -14.53 -2.13 -6.33
C VAL A 78 -13.12 -2.38 -6.84
N LEU A 79 -12.96 -3.22 -7.86
CA LEU A 79 -11.66 -3.45 -8.50
C LEU A 79 -11.10 -2.16 -9.13
N MET A 80 -11.90 -1.43 -9.92
CA MET A 80 -11.46 -0.17 -10.52
C MET A 80 -11.14 0.88 -9.46
N LEU A 81 -11.99 1.02 -8.43
CA LEU A 81 -11.78 1.98 -7.35
C LEU A 81 -10.50 1.69 -6.57
N THR A 82 -10.26 0.42 -6.22
CA THR A 82 -9.05 0.01 -5.50
C THR A 82 -7.80 0.18 -6.35
N LEU A 83 -7.86 -0.16 -7.64
CA LEU A 83 -6.74 0.02 -8.57
C LEU A 83 -6.39 1.51 -8.76
N PHE A 84 -7.38 2.36 -9.02
CA PHE A 84 -7.16 3.80 -9.16
C PHE A 84 -6.71 4.45 -7.85
N GLY A 85 -7.28 4.04 -6.72
CA GLY A 85 -6.85 4.49 -5.40
C GLY A 85 -5.39 4.12 -5.13
N LEU A 86 -4.98 2.90 -5.48
CA LEU A 86 -3.60 2.45 -5.37
C LEU A 86 -2.67 3.31 -6.22
N PHE A 87 -2.96 3.49 -7.53
CA PHE A 87 -2.13 4.31 -8.41
C PHE A 87 -2.07 5.78 -7.99
N ALA A 88 -3.17 6.35 -7.51
CA ALA A 88 -3.19 7.70 -6.97
C ALA A 88 -2.28 7.82 -5.73
N PHE A 89 -2.33 6.82 -4.85
CA PHE A 89 -1.48 6.77 -3.66
C PHE A 89 0.01 6.60 -4.02
N LEU A 90 0.34 5.71 -4.96
CA LEU A 90 1.67 5.56 -5.55
C LEU A 90 2.18 6.90 -6.10
N SER A 91 1.36 7.58 -6.91
CA SER A 91 1.70 8.87 -7.53
C SER A 91 1.99 9.94 -6.48
N LEU A 92 1.16 10.04 -5.44
CA LEU A 92 1.35 11.01 -4.36
C LEU A 92 2.68 10.77 -3.64
N ILE A 93 3.03 9.50 -3.42
CA ILE A 93 4.31 9.15 -2.82
C ILE A 93 5.49 9.51 -3.72
N PHE A 94 5.41 9.17 -5.02
CA PHE A 94 6.47 9.54 -5.97
C PHE A 94 6.64 11.05 -6.07
N MET A 95 5.54 11.81 -6.12
CA MET A 95 5.57 13.27 -6.14
C MET A 95 6.27 13.82 -4.90
N PHE A 96 5.92 13.33 -3.72
CA PHE A 96 6.55 13.73 -2.47
C PHE A 96 8.06 13.42 -2.47
N SER A 97 8.44 12.22 -2.91
CA SER A 97 9.82 11.77 -2.87
C SER A 97 10.72 12.29 -4.00
N LEU A 98 10.15 12.69 -5.14
CA LEU A 98 10.93 13.16 -6.29
C LEU A 98 10.94 14.67 -6.44
N HIS A 99 9.88 15.38 -6.06
CA HIS A 99 9.80 16.82 -6.27
C HIS A 99 9.85 17.62 -4.97
N TRP A 100 9.19 17.15 -3.91
CA TRP A 100 9.13 17.92 -2.66
C TRP A 100 10.38 17.79 -1.78
N THR A 101 11.20 16.77 -2.02
CA THR A 101 12.41 16.52 -1.24
C THR A 101 13.70 16.88 -1.98
N GLU A 102 13.61 17.56 -3.14
CA GLU A 102 14.80 18.04 -3.83
C GLU A 102 15.53 19.10 -2.98
N PRO A 103 16.83 18.89 -2.69
CA PRO A 103 17.60 19.85 -1.91
C PRO A 103 17.82 21.12 -2.73
N ILE A 104 17.32 22.25 -2.22
CA ILE A 104 17.56 23.57 -2.84
C ILE A 104 18.99 23.99 -2.51
N HIS A 105 19.92 23.78 -3.44
CA HIS A 105 21.31 24.18 -3.27
C HIS A 105 21.46 25.70 -3.41
N ALA A 106 22.10 26.34 -2.42
CA ALA A 106 22.41 27.76 -2.48
C ALA A 106 23.42 28.06 -3.59
N LYS A 107 23.19 29.17 -4.32
CA LYS A 107 24.13 29.65 -5.34
C LYS A 107 25.46 30.01 -4.66
N PRO A 108 26.62 29.55 -5.17
CA PRO A 108 27.90 29.86 -4.55
C PRO A 108 28.17 31.36 -4.59
N ILE A 109 28.47 31.95 -3.43
CA ILE A 109 28.86 33.35 -3.31
C ILE A 109 30.22 33.51 -3.99
N LYS A 110 30.24 34.18 -5.14
CA LYS A 110 31.49 34.60 -5.78
C LYS A 110 32.08 35.74 -4.95
N SER A 111 32.95 35.38 -4.00
CA SER A 111 33.79 36.36 -3.30
C SER A 111 34.76 36.95 -4.33
N LYS A 112 34.47 38.18 -4.79
CA LYS A 112 35.51 39.01 -5.40
C LYS A 112 36.39 39.50 -4.25
N ARG A 113 37.53 38.82 -4.08
CA ARG A 113 38.65 39.29 -3.27
C ARG A 113 39.07 40.65 -3.83
N PHE A 114 38.82 41.71 -3.07
CA PHE A 114 39.44 43.02 -3.25
C PHE A 114 40.34 43.26 -2.05
#